data_AF-A0A4V2AQ80-F1
#
_entry.id   AF-A0A4V2AQ80-F1
#
_cell.length_a   1.000
_cell.length_b   1.000
_cell.length_c   1.000
_cell.angle_alpha   90.00
_cell.angle_beta   90.00
_cell.angle_gamma   90.00
#
_symmetry.space_group_name_H-M   'P 1'
#
loop_
_entity.id
_entity.type
_entity.pdbx_description
1 polymer ?
#
loop_
_entity_poly.entity_id
_entity_poly.type
_entity_poly.pdbx_seq_one_letter_code
_entity_poly.pdbx_strand_id
1 'polypeptide(L)' 'MTKQKIVVLTGAGISAESGLKTFRDSDGLWENYRIEDVATPRAWKKDPE' A
#
# COMPACT_ATOMS: atom_id res chain seq x y z
N MET A 1 13.69 33.75 15.72
CA MET A 1 13.67 32.30 16.03
C MET A 1 13.40 31.55 14.74
N THR A 2 14.28 30.63 14.34
CA THR A 2 14.03 29.74 13.19
C THR A 2 13.02 28.67 13.60
N LYS A 3 11.89 28.59 12.89
CA LYS A 3 10.89 27.54 13.12
C LYS A 3 11.49 26.17 12.80
N GLN A 4 11.18 25.18 13.64
CA GLN A 4 11.57 23.79 13.42
C GLN A 4 10.89 23.24 12.15
N LYS A 5 11.64 22.49 11.33
CA LYS A 5 11.08 21.81 10.16
C LYS A 5 10.60 20.43 10.59
N ILE A 6 9.29 20.20 10.54
CA ILE A 6 8.68 18.91 10.87
C ILE A 6 8.32 18.19 9.57
N VAL A 7 8.63 16.89 9.50
CA VAL A 7 8.24 16.01 8.40
C VAL A 7 7.49 14.80 8.97
N VAL A 8 6.56 14.28 8.19
CA VAL A 8 5.78 13.08 8.54
C VAL A 8 5.82 12.14 7.35
N LEU A 9 6.13 10.87 7.61
CA LEU A 9 6.01 9.77 6.66
C LEU A 9 4.83 8.90 7.09
N THR A 10 3.97 8.58 6.14
CA THR A 10 2.78 7.76 6.38
C THR A 10 2.83 6.49 5.52
N GLY A 11 2.07 5.49 5.90
CA GLY A 11 1.85 4.27 5.11
C GLY A 11 0.36 4.04 4.89
N ALA A 12 0.00 2.92 4.27
CA ALA A 12 -1.39 2.58 3.95
C ALA A 12 -2.35 2.63 5.15
N GLY A 13 -1.84 2.41 6.37
CA GLY A 13 -2.64 2.47 7.60
C GLY A 13 -3.33 3.80 7.84
N ILE A 14 -2.79 4.93 7.37
CA ILE A 14 -3.46 6.24 7.53
C ILE A 14 -4.82 6.30 6.79
N SER A 15 -5.02 5.43 5.80
CA SER A 15 -6.24 5.39 4.99
C SER A 15 -7.19 4.26 5.38
N ALA A 16 -6.86 3.44 6.38
CA ALA A 16 -7.69 2.30 6.80
C ALA A 16 -9.10 2.75 7.23
N GLU A 17 -9.17 3.83 8.02
CA GLU A 17 -10.44 4.40 8.50
C GLU A 17 -11.25 5.07 7.39
N SER A 18 -10.65 5.31 6.22
CA SER A 18 -11.34 5.78 5.01
C SER A 18 -11.93 4.65 4.17
N GLY A 19 -11.88 3.41 4.66
CA GLY A 19 -12.42 2.23 3.99
C GLY A 19 -11.47 1.58 2.96
N LEU A 20 -10.22 2.01 2.88
CA LEU A 20 -9.21 1.36 2.05
C LEU A 20 -8.54 0.22 2.83
N LYS A 21 -8.50 -0.98 2.24
CA LYS A 21 -7.73 -2.09 2.80
C LYS A 21 -6.24 -1.75 2.81
N THR A 22 -5.55 -2.10 3.90
CA THR A 22 -4.09 -2.00 3.94
C THR A 22 -3.44 -3.23 3.32
N PHE A 23 -2.13 -3.20 3.13
CA PHE A 23 -1.42 -4.32 2.48
C PHE A 23 -1.29 -5.56 3.39
N ARG A 24 -0.98 -5.37 4.67
CA ARG A 24 -0.50 -6.44 5.58
C ARG A 24 -1.37 -6.67 6.82
N ASP A 25 -2.58 -6.11 6.85
CA ASP A 25 -3.51 -6.43 7.94
C ASP A 25 -4.03 -7.87 7.81
N SER A 26 -4.66 -8.36 8.87
CA SER A 26 -5.33 -9.67 8.95
C SER A 26 -6.36 -9.91 7.84
N ASP A 27 -6.99 -8.86 7.30
CA ASP A 27 -7.88 -8.90 6.14
C ASP A 27 -7.32 -8.14 4.92
N GLY A 28 -6.00 -7.88 4.95
CA GLY A 28 -5.26 -7.04 4.02
C GLY A 28 -5.11 -7.62 2.62
N LEU A 29 -4.62 -6.81 1.70
CA LEU A 29 -4.53 -7.17 0.28
C LEU A 29 -3.58 -8.37 0.03
N TRP A 30 -2.50 -8.50 0.81
CA TRP A 30 -1.49 -9.55 0.56
C TRP A 30 -1.86 -10.92 1.10
N GLU A 31 -2.81 -10.99 2.04
CA GLU A 31 -3.42 -12.26 2.46
C GLU A 31 -4.37 -12.80 1.38
N ASN A 32 -4.96 -11.91 0.58
CA ASN A 32 -5.95 -12.26 -0.44
C ASN A 32 -5.34 -12.41 -1.86
N TYR A 33 -4.21 -11.75 -2.13
CA TYR A 33 -3.56 -11.76 -3.44
C TYR A 33 -2.05 -11.98 -3.31
N ARG A 34 -1.52 -12.84 -4.17
CA ARG A 34 -0.07 -13.00 -4.31
C ARG A 34 0.52 -11.74 -4.95
N ILE A 35 1.44 -11.11 -4.24
CA ILE A 35 2.03 -9.82 -4.62
C ILE A 35 2.73 -9.92 -5.98
N GLU A 36 3.40 -11.04 -6.24
CA GLU A 36 4.16 -11.25 -7.48
C GLU A 36 3.29 -11.26 -8.72
N ASP A 37 2.01 -11.62 -8.56
CA ASP A 37 1.02 -11.73 -9.62
C ASP A 37 0.28 -10.41 -9.89
N VAL A 38 0.36 -9.41 -8.99
CA VAL A 38 -0.41 -8.16 -9.13
C VAL A 38 0.43 -6.88 -9.04
N ALA A 39 1.63 -6.93 -8.45
CA ALA A 39 2.43 -5.75 -8.13
C ALA A 39 3.86 -5.84 -8.69
N THR A 40 4.03 -6.47 -9.87
CA THR A 40 5.32 -6.51 -10.55
C THR A 40 5.19 -6.08 -12.01
N PRO A 41 6.24 -5.50 -12.63
CA PRO A 41 6.24 -5.21 -14.05
C PRO A 41 6.05 -6.46 -14.92
N ARG A 42 6.48 -7.63 -14.42
CA ARG A 42 6.30 -8.92 -15.10
C ARG A 42 4.84 -9.36 -15.09
N ALA A 43 4.16 -9.20 -13.95
CA ALA A 43 2.73 -9.47 -13.83
C ALA A 43 1.92 -8.63 -14.83
N TRP A 44 2.14 -7.30 -14.83
CA TRP A 44 1.45 -6.40 -15.76
C TRP A 44 1.66 -6.79 -17.23
N LYS A 45 2.88 -7.17 -17.62
CA LYS A 45 3.15 -7.63 -19.00
C LYS A 45 2.48 -8.96 -19.34
N LYS A 46 2.27 -9.82 -18.33
CA LYS A 46 1.68 -11.15 -18.50
C LYS A 46 0.16 -11.05 -18.61
N ASP A 47 -0.45 -10.22 -17.77
CA ASP A 47 -1.90 -10.05 -17.66
C ASP A 47 -2.22 -8.59 -17.24
N PRO A 48 -2.44 -7.69 -18.21
CA PRO A 48 -2.67 -6.26 -17.95
C PRO A 48 -4.15 -5.88 -17.71
N GLU A 49 -5.10 -6.78 -18.04
CA GLU A 49 -6.54 -6.55 -17.85
C GLU A 49 -6.96 -6.88 -16.42
#